data_AF-A0A652KDA9-F1
#
_entry.id   AF-A0A652KDA9-F1
#
_cell.length_a   1.000
_cell.length_b   1.000
_cell.length_c   1.000
_cell.angle_alpha   90.00
_cell.angle_beta   90.00
_cell.angle_gamma   90.00
#
_symmetry.space_group_name_H-M   'P 1'
#
loop_
_entity.id
_entity.type
_entity.pdbx_description
1 polymer ?
#
loop_
_entity_poly.entity_id
_entity_poly.type
_entity_poly.pdbx_seq_one_letter_code
_entity_poly.pdbx_strand_id
1 'polypeptide(L)'
;DVMALETVPDIDEAEALLRADVMALETVPDIDEAEALLRAVEGLGVPVWLSYSVDGDRTRAGQPLEEAFALVSGLDQVVAVGVNCCDPADAGRAVEMAVMSTCAPARA
;
A
#
# COMPACT_ATOMS: atom_id res chain seq x y z
N ASP A 1 18.05 25.44 16.26
CA ASP A 1 18.21 24.10 15.64
C ASP A 1 17.16 23.89 14.58
N VAL A 2 17.59 24.02 13.33
CA VAL A 2 16.85 23.56 12.17
C VAL A 2 17.12 22.06 12.06
N MET A 3 16.10 21.24 12.32
CA MET A 3 16.17 19.80 12.11
C MET A 3 16.40 19.52 10.63
N ALA A 4 17.44 18.73 10.38
CA ALA A 4 18.03 18.41 9.08
C ALA A 4 17.02 18.06 7.98
N LEU A 5 17.05 18.84 6.91
CA LEU A 5 16.80 18.37 5.55
C LEU A 5 18.07 17.64 5.07
N GLU A 6 18.31 16.42 5.53
CA GLU A 6 19.35 15.55 4.95
C GLU A 6 18.84 14.11 4.88
N THR A 7 18.13 13.82 3.79
CA THR A 7 18.30 12.61 2.96
C THR A 7 17.51 12.85 1.68
N VAL A 8 18.14 13.54 0.72
CA VAL A 8 17.82 13.25 -0.69
C VAL A 8 18.38 11.84 -0.90
N PRO A 9 17.60 10.85 -1.38
CA PRO A 9 18.15 9.54 -1.67
C PRO A 9 19.37 9.72 -2.58
N ASP A 10 20.47 9.05 -2.27
CA ASP A 10 21.63 9.02 -3.16
C ASP A 10 21.15 8.61 -4.57
N ILE A 11 21.78 9.13 -5.63
CA ILE A 11 21.35 8.89 -7.02
C ILE A 11 21.13 7.39 -7.29
N ASP A 12 21.93 6.53 -6.65
CA ASP A 12 21.83 5.07 -6.74
C ASP A 12 20.53 4.48 -6.13
N GLU A 13 20.00 5.06 -5.05
CA GLU A 13 18.74 4.61 -4.42
C GLU A 13 17.52 4.99 -5.25
N ALA A 14 17.52 6.19 -5.83
CA ALA A 14 16.48 6.62 -6.75
C ALA A 14 16.49 5.79 -8.05
N GLU A 15 17.67 5.47 -8.58
CA GLU A 15 17.80 4.54 -9.71
C GLU A 15 17.35 3.12 -9.35
N ALA A 16 17.62 2.63 -8.14
CA ALA A 16 17.15 1.33 -7.70
C ALA A 16 15.61 1.24 -7.68
N LEU A 17 14.93 2.29 -7.25
CA LEU A 17 13.46 2.39 -7.30
C LEU A 17 12.93 2.31 -8.75
N LEU A 18 13.57 3.00 -9.69
CA LEU A 18 13.20 2.99 -11.11
C LEU A 18 13.48 1.64 -11.80
N ARG A 19 14.24 0.75 -11.16
CA ARG A 19 14.56 -0.60 -11.67
C ARG A 19 13.68 -1.69 -11.04
N ALA A 20 12.87 -1.36 -10.05
CA ALA A 20 11.95 -2.32 -9.44
C ALA A 20 10.85 -2.72 -10.44
N ASP A 21 10.53 -4.01 -10.51
CA ASP A 21 9.41 -4.49 -11.33
C ASP A 21 8.06 -4.07 -10.73
N VAL A 22 8.00 -4.02 -9.39
CA VAL A 22 6.84 -3.57 -8.60
C VAL A 22 7.38 -2.92 -7.31
N MET A 23 6.82 -1.77 -6.94
CA MET A 23 7.07 -1.12 -5.65
C MET A 23 6.05 -1.58 -4.61
N ALA A 24 6.53 -2.04 -3.46
CA ALA A 24 5.68 -2.43 -2.33
C ALA A 24 5.44 -1.21 -1.41
N LEU A 25 4.18 -0.79 -1.30
CA LEU A 25 3.70 0.11 -0.25
C LEU A 25 3.08 -0.76 0.83
N GLU A 26 3.91 -1.29 1.72
CA GLU A 26 3.50 -2.33 2.67
C GLU A 26 3.37 -1.83 4.11
N THR A 27 2.66 -2.60 4.92
CA THR A 27 2.42 -2.33 6.35
C THR A 27 1.72 -0.99 6.58
N VAL A 28 0.97 -0.49 5.60
CA VAL A 28 0.29 0.80 5.70
C VAL A 28 -0.81 0.69 6.76
N PRO A 29 -0.85 1.56 7.78
CA PRO A 29 -1.75 1.41 8.91
C PRO A 29 -3.14 2.00 8.65
N ASP A 30 -3.28 2.89 7.67
CA ASP A 30 -4.47 3.71 7.49
C ASP A 30 -4.67 4.24 6.05
N ILE A 31 -5.86 4.76 5.78
CA ILE A 31 -6.28 5.22 4.43
C ILE A 31 -5.57 6.51 4.02
N ASP A 32 -5.35 7.43 4.96
CA ASP A 32 -4.75 8.74 4.66
C ASP A 32 -3.27 8.56 4.27
N GLU A 33 -2.55 7.67 4.94
CA GLU A 33 -1.18 7.29 4.61
C GLU A 33 -1.11 6.56 3.25
N ALA A 34 -2.05 5.65 2.99
CA ALA A 34 -2.12 4.98 1.68
C ALA A 34 -2.33 5.98 0.54
N GLU A 35 -3.23 6.95 0.71
CA GLU A 35 -3.46 8.01 -0.27
C GLU A 35 -2.21 8.87 -0.46
N ALA A 36 -1.55 9.26 0.62
CA ALA A 36 -0.32 10.05 0.57
C ALA A 36 0.79 9.31 -0.18
N LEU A 37 0.99 8.03 0.08
CA LEU A 37 2.00 7.21 -0.60
C LEU A 37 1.68 7.01 -2.08
N LEU A 38 0.42 6.73 -2.42
CA LEU A 38 -0.02 6.58 -3.81
C LEU A 38 0.19 7.86 -4.64
N ARG A 39 -0.05 9.03 -4.03
CA ARG A 39 0.26 10.33 -4.64
C ARG A 39 1.76 10.57 -4.76
N ALA A 40 2.55 10.16 -3.77
CA ALA A 40 4.00 10.35 -3.80
C ALA A 40 4.69 9.55 -4.92
N VAL A 41 4.13 8.38 -5.27
CA VAL A 41 4.66 7.51 -6.34
C VAL A 41 4.00 7.75 -7.71
N GLU A 42 3.02 8.67 -7.78
CA GLU A 42 2.35 9.01 -9.03
C GLU A 42 3.35 9.58 -10.05
N GLY A 43 3.25 9.12 -11.30
CA GLY A 43 4.13 9.57 -12.39
C GLY A 43 5.52 8.95 -12.41
N LEU A 44 5.91 8.14 -11.42
CA LEU A 44 7.20 7.42 -11.42
C LEU A 44 7.25 6.28 -12.45
N GLY A 45 6.09 5.84 -12.96
CA GLY A 45 5.99 4.79 -13.98
C GLY A 45 6.27 3.37 -13.46
N VAL A 46 6.40 3.19 -12.14
CA VAL A 46 6.62 1.90 -11.49
C VAL A 46 5.27 1.34 -10.99
N PRO A 47 4.91 0.09 -11.31
CA PRO A 47 3.72 -0.56 -10.76
C PRO A 47 3.77 -0.68 -9.25
N VAL A 48 2.62 -0.63 -8.58
CA VAL A 48 2.51 -0.63 -7.12
C VAL A 48 1.70 -1.82 -6.61
N TRP A 49 2.17 -2.42 -5.53
CA TRP A 49 1.38 -3.27 -4.64
C TRP A 49 1.13 -2.52 -3.32
N LEU A 50 -0.14 -2.30 -2.97
CA LEU A 50 -0.53 -1.68 -1.70
C LEU A 50 -0.96 -2.75 -0.69
N SER A 51 -0.36 -2.76 0.49
CA SER A 51 -0.70 -3.71 1.55
C SER A 51 -0.96 -2.99 2.88
N TYR A 52 -2.11 -3.30 3.50
CA TYR A 52 -2.47 -2.79 4.82
C TYR A 52 -1.99 -3.71 5.94
N SER A 53 -1.60 -3.13 7.06
CA SER A 53 -1.59 -3.86 8.33
C SER A 53 -2.98 -3.79 8.97
N VAL A 54 -3.44 -4.92 9.53
CA VAL A 54 -4.85 -5.07 9.96
C VAL A 54 -5.00 -5.64 11.37
N ASP A 55 -6.19 -5.43 11.94
CA ASP A 55 -6.71 -6.04 13.16
C ASP A 55 -8.17 -6.46 12.88
N GLY A 56 -8.40 -7.76 12.65
CA GLY A 56 -9.69 -8.28 12.21
C GLY A 56 -10.14 -7.74 10.85
N ASP A 57 -11.26 -7.02 10.82
CA ASP A 57 -11.86 -6.44 9.61
C ASP A 57 -11.56 -4.95 9.39
N ARG A 58 -10.55 -4.45 10.12
CA ARG A 58 -10.15 -3.04 10.08
C ARG A 58 -8.65 -2.91 9.79
N THR A 59 -8.28 -1.79 9.20
CA THR A 59 -6.88 -1.32 9.23
C THR A 59 -6.42 -1.16 10.67
N ARG A 60 -5.11 -1.09 10.92
CA ARG A 60 -4.59 -0.87 12.29
C ARG A 60 -5.01 0.46 12.92
N ALA A 61 -5.26 1.50 12.12
CA ALA A 61 -5.84 2.75 12.60
C ALA A 61 -7.38 2.70 12.75
N GLY A 62 -8.00 1.58 12.41
CA GLY A 62 -9.40 1.31 12.68
C GLY A 62 -10.36 1.81 11.60
N GLN A 63 -9.94 1.97 10.35
CA GLN A 63 -10.87 2.13 9.22
C GLN A 63 -11.38 0.77 8.71
N PRO A 64 -12.61 0.66 8.19
CA PRO A 64 -13.09 -0.58 7.57
C PRO A 64 -12.23 -0.99 6.37
N LEU A 65 -11.91 -2.29 6.25
CA LEU A 65 -11.10 -2.77 5.13
C LEU A 65 -11.75 -2.61 3.76
N GLU A 66 -13.07 -2.67 3.69
CA GLU A 66 -13.80 -2.40 2.44
C GLU A 66 -13.52 -1.00 1.90
N GLU A 67 -13.54 0.01 2.79
CA GLU A 67 -13.24 1.40 2.42
C GLU A 67 -11.77 1.57 2.03
N ALA A 68 -10.87 0.92 2.78
CA ALA A 68 -9.45 0.95 2.52
C ALA A 68 -9.10 0.35 1.14
N PHE A 69 -9.66 -0.81 0.79
CA PHE A 69 -9.41 -1.42 -0.52
C PHE A 69 -10.14 -0.71 -1.67
N ALA A 70 -11.27 -0.05 -1.41
CA ALA A 70 -11.96 0.75 -2.42
C ALA A 70 -11.13 1.97 -2.88
N LEU A 71 -10.18 2.44 -2.07
CA LEU A 71 -9.29 3.58 -2.37
C LEU A 71 -8.59 3.44 -3.73
N VAL A 72 -8.20 2.21 -4.11
CA VAL A 72 -7.41 1.99 -5.33
C VAL A 72 -8.25 1.92 -6.61
N SER A 73 -9.57 2.07 -6.50
CA SER A 73 -10.47 2.01 -7.66
C SER A 73 -10.13 3.09 -8.70
N GLY A 74 -9.79 2.65 -9.91
CA GLY A 74 -9.42 3.54 -11.02
C GLY A 74 -7.96 4.01 -11.02
N LEU A 75 -7.13 3.48 -10.11
CA LEU A 75 -5.69 3.75 -10.10
C LEU A 75 -4.96 2.64 -10.86
N ASP A 76 -4.73 2.85 -12.16
CA ASP A 76 -4.05 1.88 -13.03
C ASP A 76 -2.61 1.54 -12.57
N GLN A 77 -1.99 2.41 -11.75
CA GLN A 77 -0.68 2.15 -11.15
C GLN A 77 -0.69 1.03 -10.10
N VAL A 78 -1.85 0.70 -9.51
CA VAL A 78 -1.97 -0.33 -8.48
C VAL A 78 -2.30 -1.67 -9.14
N VAL A 79 -1.31 -2.56 -9.17
CA VAL A 79 -1.42 -3.88 -9.84
C VAL A 79 -1.86 -5.00 -8.91
N ALA A 80 -1.80 -4.78 -7.60
CA ALA A 80 -2.30 -5.70 -6.59
C ALA A 80 -2.57 -4.95 -5.28
N VAL A 81 -3.42 -5.55 -4.45
CA VAL A 81 -3.63 -5.13 -3.05
C VAL A 81 -3.38 -6.29 -2.09
N GLY A 82 -3.30 -6.01 -0.80
CA GLY A 82 -3.16 -7.08 0.17
C GLY A 82 -3.16 -6.67 1.63
N VAL A 83 -2.79 -7.63 2.46
CA VAL A 83 -2.43 -7.42 3.86
C VAL A 83 -1.09 -8.04 4.18
N ASN A 84 -0.38 -7.49 5.15
CA ASN A 84 0.79 -8.10 5.74
C ASN A 84 0.87 -7.68 7.21
N CYS A 85 1.71 -8.34 8.01
CA CYS A 85 1.88 -7.99 9.43
C CYS A 85 0.57 -8.04 10.25
N CYS A 86 -0.26 -9.04 10.00
CA CYS A 86 -1.52 -9.30 10.71
C CYS A 86 -1.50 -10.67 11.41
N ASP A 87 -2.53 -10.96 12.22
CA ASP A 87 -2.72 -12.32 12.72
C ASP A 87 -2.93 -13.27 11.52
N PRO A 88 -2.21 -14.41 11.43
CA PRO A 88 -2.40 -15.36 10.34
C PRO A 88 -3.85 -15.85 10.16
N ALA A 89 -4.66 -15.82 11.22
CA ALA A 89 -6.08 -16.15 11.14
C ALA A 89 -6.91 -15.11 10.37
N ASP A 90 -6.48 -13.86 10.34
CA ASP A 90 -7.18 -12.76 9.67
C ASP A 90 -6.83 -12.65 8.19
N ALA A 91 -5.64 -13.12 7.79
CA ALA A 91 -5.10 -12.99 6.44
C ALA A 91 -6.06 -13.44 5.33
N GLY A 92 -6.66 -14.63 5.47
CA GLY A 92 -7.59 -15.17 4.46
C GLY A 92 -8.85 -14.31 4.32
N ARG A 93 -9.43 -13.87 5.44
CA ARG A 93 -10.63 -13.03 5.47
C ARG A 93 -10.36 -11.64 4.88
N ALA A 94 -9.18 -11.08 5.14
CA ALA A 94 -8.79 -9.80 4.57
C ALA A 94 -8.60 -9.87 3.04
N VAL A 95 -8.04 -10.97 2.53
CA VAL A 95 -7.95 -11.21 1.07
C VAL A 95 -9.33 -11.34 0.45
N GLU A 96 -10.27 -12.02 1.10
CA GLU A 96 -11.67 -12.09 0.63
C GLU A 96 -12.30 -10.69 0.56
N MET A 97 -12.13 -9.86 1.59
CA MET A 97 -12.61 -8.47 1.58
C MET A 97 -11.99 -7.66 0.43
N ALA A 98 -10.68 -7.79 0.23
CA ALA A 98 -9.99 -7.11 -0.87
C ALA A 98 -10.60 -7.48 -2.24
N VAL A 99 -10.78 -8.78 -2.52
CA VAL A 99 -11.40 -9.24 -3.78
C VAL A 99 -12.83 -8.72 -3.95
N MET A 100 -13.59 -8.57 -2.86
CA MET A 100 -14.96 -8.05 -2.92
C MET A 100 -15.03 -6.54 -3.13
N SER A 101 -14.00 -5.80 -2.71
CA SER A 101 -13.99 -4.33 -2.68
C SER A 101 -13.17 -3.70 -3.81
N THR A 102 -12.36 -4.47 -4.54
CA THR A 102 -11.59 -3.98 -5.68
C THR A 102 -11.56 -4.98 -6.85
N CYS A 103 -11.30 -4.47 -8.05
CA CYS A 103 -11.03 -5.29 -9.23
C CYS A 103 -9.56 -5.75 -9.31
N ALA A 104 -8.69 -5.28 -8.41
CA ALA A 104 -7.29 -5.66 -8.38
C ALA A 104 -7.08 -7.06 -7.76
N PRO A 105 -6.08 -7.83 -8.21
CA PRO A 105 -5.66 -9.06 -7.53
C PRO A 105 -5.30 -8.81 -6.05
N ALA A 106 -5.63 -9.75 -5.17
CA ALA A 106 -5.35 -9.64 -3.73
C ALA A 106 -4.48 -10.78 -3.20
N ARG A 107 -3.55 -10.48 -2.28
CA ARG A 107 -2.71 -11.46 -1.57
C ARG A 107 -2.46 -11.06 -0.11
N ALA A 108 -2.08 -12.04 0.71
CA ALA A 108 -1.56 -11.84 2.07
C ALA A 108 -0.09 -12.28 2.15
#